data_AF-A0A7J4B1K3-F1
#
_entry.id   AF-A0A7J4B1K3-F1
#
_cell.length_a   1.000
_cell.length_b   1.000
_cell.length_c   1.000
_cell.angle_alpha   90.00
_cell.angle_beta   90.00
_cell.angle_gamma   90.00
#
_symmetry.space_group_name_H-M   'P 1'
#
loop_
_entity.id
_entity.type
_entity.pdbx_description
1 polymer ?
#
loop_
_entity_poly.entity_id
_entity_poly.type
_entity_poly.pdbx_seq_one_letter_code
_entity_poly.pdbx_strand_id
1 'polypeptide(L)'
;MGWDEYVSQVGALTDAINQAVTSKTPKVRPVPKQPYYEIAIPLTASNELMGSILLLVSRATSQTLVSSAMKKYVVGAIGVLVLLGIPFYWFFYHYVITPLESLSEAIEIASFKTFELRFEPRNDEIGLVADSVNILLKKFKKEIEEYEKKDKYYREMEEKWWKTILKTIVPLNEYVIVVDENNNVLYANFELKNTESLQLHLLDVIDVEQQNLLRLVGQAFDNPGEVIEGETIFKGQNLSVKVVHVGTTSEMNRTLILFYPKKVY
;
A
#
# COMPACT_ATOMS: atom_id res chain seq x y z
N MET A 1 -79.07 -41.34 4.54
CA MET A 1 -77.77 -41.16 3.89
C MET A 1 -76.94 -40.23 4.75
N GLY A 2 -75.77 -40.68 5.16
CA GLY A 2 -74.84 -39.86 5.94
C GLY A 2 -74.18 -38.80 5.06
N TRP A 3 -73.75 -37.69 5.66
CA TRP A 3 -73.07 -36.59 4.98
C TRP A 3 -71.82 -37.07 4.19
N ASP A 4 -71.07 -38.02 4.76
CA ASP A 4 -69.87 -38.59 4.14
C ASP A 4 -70.18 -39.38 2.85
N GLU A 5 -71.36 -40.01 2.81
CA GLU A 5 -71.84 -40.77 1.66
C GLU A 5 -72.20 -39.84 0.49
N TYR A 6 -72.80 -38.68 0.79
CA TYR A 6 -73.11 -37.61 -0.17
C TYR A 6 -71.84 -36.97 -0.76
N VAL A 7 -70.84 -36.65 0.08
CA VAL A 7 -69.57 -36.04 -0.37
C VAL A 7 -68.80 -36.96 -1.31
N SER A 8 -68.81 -38.28 -1.06
CA SER A 8 -68.17 -39.27 -1.95
C SER A 8 -68.82 -39.40 -3.32
N GLN A 9 -70.12 -39.12 -3.45
CA GLN A 9 -70.85 -39.19 -4.72
C GLN A 9 -70.74 -37.90 -5.56
N VAL A 10 -70.57 -36.74 -4.92
CA VAL A 10 -70.59 -35.43 -5.60
C VAL A 10 -69.22 -35.03 -6.18
N GLY A 11 -68.12 -35.67 -5.75
CA GLY A 11 -66.81 -35.52 -6.40
C GLY A 11 -66.23 -34.10 -6.31
N ALA A 12 -66.15 -33.53 -5.11
CA ALA A 12 -65.59 -32.20 -4.88
C ALA A 12 -64.10 -32.12 -5.31
N LEU A 13 -63.72 -31.05 -6.02
CA LEU A 13 -62.35 -30.87 -6.52
C LEU A 13 -61.42 -30.26 -5.47
N THR A 14 -61.99 -29.61 -4.44
CA THR A 14 -61.29 -29.08 -3.27
C THR A 14 -62.11 -29.27 -1.99
N ASP A 15 -61.51 -28.92 -0.85
CA ASP A 15 -62.13 -28.98 0.49
C ASP A 15 -63.12 -27.82 0.76
N ALA A 16 -63.54 -27.08 -0.27
CA ALA A 16 -64.45 -25.94 -0.13
C ALA A 16 -65.80 -26.35 0.47
N ILE A 17 -66.30 -27.54 0.12
CA ILE A 17 -67.60 -28.07 0.59
C ILE A 17 -67.55 -28.34 2.10
N ASN A 18 -66.56 -29.10 2.58
CA ASN A 18 -66.45 -29.45 4.00
C ASN A 18 -66.27 -28.21 4.87
N GLN A 19 -65.50 -27.23 4.40
CA GLN A 19 -65.29 -25.97 5.12
C GLN A 19 -66.55 -25.10 5.11
N ALA A 20 -67.28 -25.03 4.00
CA ALA A 20 -68.53 -24.28 3.92
C ALA A 20 -69.61 -24.87 4.85
N VAL A 21 -69.68 -26.20 4.92
CA VAL A 21 -70.62 -26.93 5.78
C VAL A 21 -70.28 -26.78 7.25
N THR A 22 -69.00 -26.94 7.62
CA THR A 22 -68.54 -26.78 9.01
C THR A 22 -68.71 -25.35 9.49
N SER A 23 -68.38 -24.37 8.65
CA SER A 23 -68.44 -22.95 9.03
C SER A 23 -69.81 -22.31 8.84
N LYS A 24 -70.78 -23.00 8.21
CA LYS A 24 -72.07 -22.45 7.76
C LYS A 24 -71.95 -21.13 6.97
N THR A 25 -70.80 -20.88 6.33
CA THR A 25 -70.54 -19.69 5.52
C THR A 25 -70.05 -20.07 4.13
N PRO A 26 -70.34 -19.26 3.09
CA PRO A 26 -69.82 -19.50 1.74
C PRO A 26 -68.28 -19.55 1.73
N LYS A 27 -67.71 -20.50 1.01
CA LYS A 27 -66.25 -20.62 0.81
C LYS A 27 -65.89 -20.68 -0.66
N VAL A 28 -64.82 -19.97 -1.01
CA VAL A 28 -64.27 -19.91 -2.37
C VAL A 28 -62.84 -20.44 -2.34
N ARG A 29 -62.53 -21.43 -3.17
CA ARG A 29 -61.17 -21.98 -3.30
C ARG A 29 -60.76 -22.07 -4.77
N PRO A 30 -59.53 -21.67 -5.12
CA PRO A 30 -58.99 -21.96 -6.46
C PRO A 30 -58.71 -23.45 -6.58
N VAL A 31 -59.20 -24.08 -7.64
CA VAL A 31 -58.87 -25.48 -7.94
C VAL A 31 -57.40 -25.54 -8.43
N PRO A 32 -56.51 -26.32 -7.80
CA PRO A 32 -55.13 -26.43 -8.23
C PRO A 32 -55.02 -26.88 -9.70
N LYS A 33 -54.19 -26.19 -10.49
CA LYS A 33 -53.92 -26.50 -11.90
C LYS A 33 -55.12 -26.43 -12.86
N GLN A 34 -56.29 -25.95 -12.41
CA GLN A 34 -57.46 -25.75 -13.27
C GLN A 34 -57.90 -24.28 -13.26
N PRO A 35 -58.49 -23.76 -14.36
CA PRO A 35 -58.86 -22.37 -14.48
C PRO A 35 -60.23 -22.09 -13.86
N TYR A 36 -60.55 -22.65 -12.68
CA TYR A 36 -61.83 -22.44 -12.01
C TYR A 36 -61.66 -22.16 -10.51
N TYR A 37 -62.56 -21.36 -9.96
CA TYR A 37 -62.83 -21.30 -8.54
C TYR A 37 -63.99 -22.23 -8.23
N GLU A 38 -63.84 -23.03 -7.17
CA GLU A 38 -64.91 -23.79 -6.56
C GLU A 38 -65.52 -22.94 -5.44
N ILE A 39 -66.81 -22.65 -5.57
CA ILE A 39 -67.59 -21.88 -4.60
C ILE A 39 -68.60 -22.83 -4.00
N ALA A 40 -68.50 -23.06 -2.69
CA ALA A 40 -69.44 -23.85 -1.92
C ALA A 40 -70.30 -22.92 -1.04
N ILE A 41 -71.62 -22.96 -1.23
CA ILE A 41 -72.60 -22.17 -0.48
C ILE A 41 -73.46 -23.13 0.33
N PRO A 42 -73.41 -23.10 1.68
CA PRO A 42 -74.25 -23.97 2.50
C PRO A 42 -75.70 -23.44 2.50
N LEU A 43 -76.66 -24.31 2.24
CA LEU A 43 -78.09 -24.02 2.38
C LEU A 43 -78.50 -24.41 3.80
N THR A 44 -78.96 -23.41 4.56
CA THR A 44 -79.46 -23.63 5.93
C THR A 44 -80.89 -23.14 6.03
N ALA A 45 -81.74 -23.93 6.69
CA ALA A 45 -83.12 -23.57 7.04
C ALA A 45 -83.29 -23.82 8.53
N SER A 46 -83.85 -22.86 9.26
CA SER A 46 -84.02 -22.95 10.72
C SER A 46 -82.72 -23.34 11.47
N ASN A 47 -81.56 -22.83 11.00
CA ASN A 47 -80.22 -23.12 11.52
C ASN A 47 -79.71 -24.57 11.33
N GLU A 48 -80.47 -25.42 10.64
CA GLU A 48 -80.06 -26.76 10.22
C GLU A 48 -79.57 -26.76 8.77
N LEU A 49 -78.52 -27.53 8.50
CA LEU A 49 -77.95 -27.67 7.16
C LEU A 49 -78.85 -28.56 6.31
N MET A 50 -79.41 -28.00 5.24
CA MET A 50 -80.29 -28.70 4.30
C MET A 50 -79.52 -29.19 3.07
N GLY A 51 -78.36 -28.61 2.75
CA GLY A 51 -77.52 -29.02 1.64
C GLY A 51 -76.43 -27.99 1.31
N SER A 52 -75.77 -28.14 0.17
CA SER A 52 -74.80 -27.16 -0.34
C SER A 52 -74.91 -27.00 -1.85
N ILE A 53 -74.82 -25.76 -2.32
CA ILE A 53 -74.68 -25.45 -3.75
C ILE A 53 -73.20 -25.37 -4.08
N LEU A 54 -72.79 -26.13 -5.10
CA LEU A 54 -71.45 -26.08 -5.67
C LEU A 54 -71.48 -25.31 -6.99
N LEU A 55 -70.67 -24.26 -7.11
CA LEU A 55 -70.52 -23.48 -8.34
C LEU A 55 -69.06 -23.51 -8.78
N LEU A 56 -68.84 -23.77 -10.07
CA LEU A 56 -67.53 -23.64 -10.71
C LEU A 56 -67.52 -22.36 -11.55
N VAL A 57 -66.68 -21.40 -11.16
CA VAL A 57 -66.57 -20.10 -11.85
C VAL A 57 -65.22 -20.01 -12.55
N SER A 58 -65.21 -19.65 -13.83
CA SER A 58 -63.96 -19.51 -14.59
C SER A 58 -63.02 -18.45 -14.00
N ARG A 59 -61.77 -18.83 -13.79
CA ARG A 59 -60.63 -18.00 -13.36
C ARG A 59 -59.78 -17.55 -14.55
N ALA A 60 -60.06 -18.00 -15.77
CA ALA A 60 -59.21 -17.71 -16.94
C ALA A 60 -58.89 -16.21 -17.10
N THR A 61 -59.90 -15.34 -16.96
CA THR A 61 -59.73 -13.88 -17.03
C THR A 61 -58.94 -13.31 -15.85
N SER A 62 -59.11 -13.86 -14.64
CA SER A 62 -58.33 -13.44 -13.47
C SER A 62 -56.87 -13.86 -13.57
N GLN A 63 -56.57 -15.06 -14.10
CA GLN A 63 -55.19 -15.53 -14.28
C GLN A 63 -54.43 -14.71 -15.33
N THR A 64 -55.08 -14.34 -16.44
CA THR A 64 -54.45 -13.48 -17.45
C THR A 64 -54.20 -12.07 -16.93
N LEU A 65 -55.13 -11.50 -16.15
CA LEU A 65 -54.96 -10.22 -15.48
C LEU A 65 -53.80 -10.25 -14.47
N VAL A 66 -53.75 -11.27 -13.61
CA VAL A 66 -52.66 -11.43 -12.63
C VAL A 66 -51.32 -11.64 -13.32
N SER A 67 -51.25 -12.47 -14.35
CA SER A 67 -50.02 -12.71 -15.12
C SER A 67 -49.55 -11.44 -15.85
N SER A 68 -50.46 -10.67 -16.43
CA SER A 68 -50.15 -9.39 -17.07
C SER A 68 -49.65 -8.35 -16.05
N ALA A 69 -50.32 -8.23 -14.90
CA ALA A 69 -49.89 -7.35 -13.82
C ALA A 69 -48.51 -7.76 -13.30
N MET A 70 -48.27 -9.05 -13.06
CA MET A 70 -46.99 -9.56 -12.55
C MET A 70 -45.84 -9.28 -13.52
N LYS A 71 -46.05 -9.45 -14.83
CA LYS A 71 -45.06 -9.05 -15.85
C LYS A 71 -44.73 -7.56 -15.79
N LYS A 72 -45.75 -6.70 -15.66
CA LYS A 72 -45.54 -5.24 -15.53
C LYS A 72 -44.77 -4.89 -14.27
N TYR A 73 -45.04 -5.54 -13.15
CA TYR A 73 -44.29 -5.34 -11.91
C TYR A 73 -42.84 -5.77 -12.04
N VAL A 74 -42.55 -6.93 -12.63
CA VAL A 74 -41.18 -7.41 -12.84
C VAL A 74 -40.40 -6.45 -13.74
N VAL A 75 -40.98 -6.04 -14.87
CA VAL A 75 -40.36 -5.07 -15.78
C VAL A 75 -40.15 -3.72 -15.08
N GLY A 76 -41.14 -3.25 -14.30
CA GLY A 76 -41.02 -2.03 -13.51
C GLY A 76 -39.91 -2.10 -12.46
N ALA A 77 -39.81 -3.22 -11.72
CA ALA A 77 -38.78 -3.42 -10.70
C ALA A 77 -37.37 -3.43 -11.30
N ILE A 78 -37.18 -4.13 -12.43
CA ILE A 78 -35.90 -4.10 -13.17
C ILE A 78 -35.62 -2.68 -13.67
N GLY A 79 -36.63 -1.99 -14.20
CA GLY A 79 -36.50 -0.60 -14.63
C GLY A 79 -36.01 0.32 -13.51
N VAL A 80 -36.60 0.21 -12.32
CA VAL A 80 -36.19 0.99 -11.15
C VAL A 80 -34.78 0.64 -10.68
N LEU A 81 -34.43 -0.65 -10.65
CA LEU A 81 -33.09 -1.08 -10.28
C LEU A 81 -32.02 -0.54 -11.22
N VAL A 82 -32.28 -0.56 -12.53
CA VAL A 82 -31.35 0.00 -13.52
C VAL A 82 -31.27 1.52 -13.40
N LEU A 83 -32.41 2.18 -13.22
CA LEU A 83 -32.49 3.64 -13.15
C LEU A 83 -31.86 4.22 -11.88
N LEU A 84 -31.85 3.46 -10.77
CA LEU A 84 -31.10 3.82 -9.56
C LEU A 84 -29.64 3.33 -9.61
N GLY A 85 -29.41 2.15 -10.16
CA GLY A 85 -28.09 1.52 -10.18
C GLY A 85 -27.08 2.26 -11.05
N ILE A 86 -27.47 2.70 -12.25
CA ILE A 86 -26.55 3.39 -13.17
C ILE A 86 -26.06 4.74 -12.58
N PRO A 87 -26.93 5.65 -12.12
CA PRO A 87 -26.48 6.91 -11.51
C PRO A 87 -25.68 6.69 -10.23
N PHE A 88 -26.06 5.70 -9.41
CA PHE A 88 -25.34 5.38 -8.19
C PHE A 88 -23.93 4.85 -8.50
N TYR A 89 -23.79 3.95 -9.47
CA TYR A 89 -22.49 3.47 -9.92
C TYR A 89 -21.63 4.61 -10.46
N TRP A 90 -22.21 5.50 -11.29
CA TRP A 90 -21.49 6.65 -11.83
C TRP A 90 -21.00 7.59 -10.71
N PHE A 91 -21.86 7.86 -9.72
CA PHE A 91 -21.49 8.67 -8.56
C PHE A 91 -20.38 8.00 -7.74
N PHE A 92 -20.52 6.72 -7.43
CA PHE A 92 -19.52 5.98 -6.66
C PHE A 92 -18.16 5.94 -7.38
N TYR A 93 -18.18 5.67 -8.68
CA TYR A 93 -16.97 5.63 -9.49
C TYR A 93 -16.26 6.99 -9.50
N HIS A 94 -16.99 8.08 -9.77
CA HIS A 94 -16.39 9.40 -9.93
C HIS A 94 -16.00 10.08 -8.60
N TYR A 95 -16.77 9.88 -7.53
CA TYR A 95 -16.54 10.56 -6.25
C TYR A 95 -15.72 9.75 -5.24
N VAL A 96 -15.59 8.43 -5.43
CA VAL A 96 -14.86 7.57 -4.49
C VAL A 96 -13.69 6.87 -5.16
N ILE A 97 -13.93 6.15 -6.26
CA ILE A 97 -12.88 5.32 -6.90
C ILE A 97 -11.81 6.18 -7.56
N THR A 98 -12.21 7.11 -8.45
CA THR A 98 -11.23 7.96 -9.15
C THR A 98 -10.34 8.78 -8.19
N PRO A 99 -10.88 9.42 -7.14
CA PRO A 99 -10.04 10.13 -6.17
C PRO A 99 -9.10 9.20 -5.41
N LEU A 100 -9.54 7.99 -5.03
CA LEU A 100 -8.66 7.02 -4.38
C LEU A 100 -7.53 6.53 -5.28
N GLU A 101 -7.81 6.28 -6.56
CA GLU A 101 -6.79 5.93 -7.56
C GLU A 101 -5.78 7.08 -7.71
N SER A 102 -6.26 8.31 -7.87
CA SER A 102 -5.37 9.48 -7.98
C SER A 102 -4.54 9.73 -6.71
N LEU A 103 -5.09 9.43 -5.52
CA LEU A 103 -4.35 9.50 -4.26
C LEU A 103 -3.27 8.42 -4.21
N SER A 104 -3.59 7.19 -4.63
CA SER A 104 -2.62 6.10 -4.71
C SER A 104 -1.48 6.44 -5.66
N GLU A 105 -1.79 6.93 -6.86
CA GLU A 105 -0.79 7.40 -7.83
C GLU A 105 0.03 8.56 -7.27
N ALA A 106 -0.59 9.53 -6.59
CA ALA A 106 0.12 10.64 -5.97
C ALA A 106 1.08 10.16 -4.86
N ILE A 107 0.74 9.11 -4.12
CA ILE A 107 1.60 8.49 -3.11
C ILE A 107 2.76 7.74 -3.76
N GLU A 108 2.52 7.00 -4.84
CA GLU A 108 3.60 6.31 -5.59
C GLU A 108 4.55 7.31 -6.26
N ILE A 109 4.02 8.41 -6.80
CA ILE A 109 4.80 9.49 -7.42
C ILE A 109 5.47 10.39 -6.37
N ALA A 110 4.95 10.45 -5.13
CA ALA A 110 5.60 11.08 -3.97
C ALA A 110 6.85 10.29 -3.58
N SER A 111 7.80 10.28 -4.50
CA SER A 111 9.13 9.74 -4.39
C SER A 111 9.91 10.59 -3.39
N PHE A 112 10.89 9.93 -2.74
CA PHE A 112 11.83 10.47 -1.76
C PHE A 112 12.59 11.74 -2.18
N LYS A 113 12.37 12.28 -3.38
CA LYS A 113 13.03 13.48 -3.87
C LYS A 113 12.24 14.76 -3.59
N THR A 114 10.91 14.71 -3.60
CA THR A 114 10.08 15.91 -3.43
C THR A 114 9.34 15.95 -2.10
N PHE A 115 9.03 14.80 -1.50
CA PHE A 115 8.29 14.69 -0.22
C PHE A 115 7.01 15.54 -0.16
N GLU A 116 6.39 15.77 -1.30
CA GLU A 116 5.19 16.58 -1.44
C GLU A 116 4.14 15.77 -2.19
N LEU A 117 3.00 15.58 -1.55
CA LEU A 117 1.85 14.95 -2.17
C LEU A 117 1.16 15.96 -3.08
N ARG A 118 1.17 15.71 -4.40
CA ARG A 118 0.40 16.50 -5.36
C ARG A 118 -1.00 15.93 -5.48
N PHE A 119 -1.85 16.29 -4.52
CA PHE A 119 -3.26 15.90 -4.49
C PHE A 119 -4.12 17.16 -4.37
N GLU A 120 -5.24 17.19 -5.09
CA GLU A 120 -6.15 18.34 -5.01
C GLU A 120 -6.76 18.47 -3.61
N PRO A 121 -6.88 19.69 -3.05
CA PRO A 121 -7.44 19.87 -1.73
C PRO A 121 -8.93 19.51 -1.73
N ARG A 122 -9.31 18.61 -0.82
CA ARG A 122 -10.69 18.12 -0.67
C ARG A 122 -11.10 18.19 0.80
N ASN A 123 -12.38 18.45 1.04
CA ASN A 123 -12.98 18.52 2.38
C ASN A 123 -13.74 17.24 2.76
N ASP A 124 -13.46 16.12 2.08
CA ASP A 124 -14.03 14.79 2.36
C ASP A 124 -13.02 13.91 3.11
N GLU A 125 -13.43 12.69 3.47
CA GLU A 125 -12.58 11.73 4.18
C GLU A 125 -11.32 11.37 3.40
N ILE A 126 -11.38 11.39 2.05
CA ILE A 126 -10.22 11.15 1.18
C ILE A 126 -9.22 12.31 1.31
N GLY A 127 -9.71 13.56 1.35
CA GLY A 127 -8.90 14.74 1.62
C GLY A 127 -8.20 14.68 2.99
N LEU A 128 -8.90 14.23 4.04
CA LEU A 128 -8.30 14.05 5.37
C LEU A 128 -7.16 13.01 5.37
N VAL A 129 -7.30 11.94 4.59
CA VAL A 129 -6.24 10.94 4.41
C VAL A 129 -5.06 11.56 3.67
N ALA A 130 -5.31 12.30 2.59
CA ALA A 130 -4.26 12.99 1.84
C ALA A 130 -3.47 13.97 2.72
N ASP A 131 -4.15 14.73 3.57
CA ASP A 131 -3.51 15.64 4.54
C ASP A 131 -2.65 14.89 5.56
N SER A 132 -3.15 13.77 6.07
CA SER A 132 -2.41 12.92 7.02
C SER A 132 -1.12 12.37 6.40
N VAL A 133 -1.19 11.94 5.14
CA VAL A 133 -0.02 11.50 4.36
C VAL A 133 0.95 12.66 4.14
N ASN A 134 0.46 13.85 3.78
CA ASN A 134 1.30 15.03 3.59
C ASN A 134 2.04 15.45 4.89
N ILE A 135 1.37 15.36 6.04
CA ILE A 135 2.00 15.60 7.35
C ILE A 135 3.12 14.58 7.61
N LEU A 136 2.88 13.30 7.29
CA LEU A 136 3.87 12.24 7.43
C LEU A 136 5.09 12.51 6.53
N LEU A 137 4.87 12.86 5.25
CA LEU A 137 5.95 13.20 4.32
C LEU A 137 6.78 14.40 4.81
N LYS A 138 6.14 15.43 5.37
CA LYS A 138 6.84 16.57 6.00
C LYS A 138 7.69 16.16 7.19
N LYS A 139 7.22 15.23 8.03
CA LYS A 139 8.00 14.70 9.16
C LYS A 139 9.21 13.90 8.66
N PHE A 140 9.04 13.05 7.65
CA PHE A 140 10.14 12.30 7.04
C PHE A 140 11.18 13.21 6.41
N LYS A 141 10.76 14.23 5.67
CA LYS A 141 11.67 15.24 5.10
C LYS A 141 12.50 15.90 6.19
N LYS A 142 11.85 16.34 7.27
CA LYS A 142 12.52 16.97 8.42
C LYS A 142 13.53 16.03 9.07
N GLU A 143 13.16 14.77 9.28
CA GLU A 143 14.05 13.76 9.87
C GLU A 143 15.29 13.56 8.99
N ILE A 144 15.12 13.39 7.68
CA ILE A 144 16.24 13.23 6.73
C ILE A 144 17.17 14.45 6.75
N GLU A 145 16.62 15.66 6.70
CA GLU A 145 17.40 16.89 6.78
C GLU A 145 18.17 17.02 8.12
N GLU A 146 17.58 16.55 9.23
CA GLU A 146 18.25 16.52 10.54
C GLU A 146 19.38 15.48 10.57
N TYR A 147 19.17 14.29 9.98
CA TYR A 147 20.22 13.28 9.82
C TYR A 147 21.38 13.76 8.94
N GLU A 148 21.11 14.40 7.81
CA GLU A 148 22.15 14.96 6.93
C GLU A 148 22.97 16.05 7.63
N LYS A 149 22.31 16.95 8.38
CA LYS A 149 23.00 17.98 9.18
C LYS A 149 23.88 17.35 10.25
N LYS A 150 23.37 16.31 10.92
CA LYS A 150 24.10 15.58 11.95
C LYS A 150 25.31 14.87 11.36
N ASP A 151 25.18 14.20 10.21
CA ASP A 151 26.30 13.55 9.52
C ASP A 151 27.37 14.56 9.10
N LYS A 152 26.97 15.67 8.48
CA LYS A 152 27.89 16.76 8.12
C LYS A 152 28.63 17.31 9.34
N TYR A 153 27.92 17.54 10.44
CA TYR A 153 28.53 18.02 11.68
C TYR A 153 29.56 17.02 12.23
N TYR A 154 29.26 15.71 12.22
CA TYR A 154 30.22 14.69 12.64
C TYR A 154 31.46 14.67 11.76
N ARG A 155 31.31 14.73 10.43
CA ARG A 155 32.44 14.80 9.50
C ARG A 155 33.34 16.02 9.75
N GLU A 156 32.74 17.19 9.97
CA GLU A 156 33.49 18.42 10.28
C GLU A 156 34.22 18.34 11.62
N MET A 157 33.61 17.71 12.64
CA MET A 157 34.27 17.48 13.93
C MET A 157 35.40 16.47 13.82
N GLU A 158 35.21 15.42 13.04
CA GLU A 158 36.22 14.40 12.78
C GLU A 158 37.43 14.97 12.02
N GLU A 159 37.20 15.76 10.96
CA GLU A 159 38.27 16.46 10.25
C GLU A 159 39.08 17.35 11.21
N LYS A 160 38.40 18.15 12.05
CA LYS A 160 39.05 19.00 13.06
C LYS A 160 39.84 18.18 14.08
N TRP A 161 39.32 17.02 14.48
CA TRP A 161 39.97 16.12 15.42
C TRP A 161 41.26 15.54 14.84
N TRP A 162 41.21 14.97 13.62
CA TRP A 162 42.38 14.46 12.91
C TRP A 162 43.41 15.55 12.65
N LYS A 163 42.97 16.74 12.21
CA LYS A 163 43.84 17.90 12.01
C LYS A 163 44.59 18.29 13.29
N THR A 164 43.92 18.26 14.44
CA THR A 164 44.52 18.64 15.73
C THR A 164 45.53 17.60 16.20
N ILE A 165 45.17 16.31 16.11
CA ILE A 165 46.05 15.20 16.51
C ILE A 165 47.29 15.15 15.62
N LEU A 166 47.09 15.13 14.31
CA LEU A 166 48.19 14.95 13.36
C LEU A 166 49.12 16.16 13.33
N LYS A 167 48.61 17.39 13.53
CA LYS A 167 49.47 18.56 13.69
C LYS A 167 50.37 18.49 14.94
N THR A 168 49.95 17.75 15.96
CA THR A 168 50.72 17.58 17.21
C THR A 168 51.78 16.48 17.08
N ILE A 169 51.48 15.41 16.33
CA ILE A 169 52.32 14.21 16.26
C ILE A 169 53.28 14.24 15.05
N VAL A 170 52.85 14.78 13.91
CA VAL A 170 53.55 14.65 12.63
C VAL A 170 54.50 15.83 12.42
N PRO A 171 55.81 15.58 12.22
CA PRO A 171 56.78 16.62 11.86
C PRO A 171 56.47 17.28 10.50
N LEU A 172 56.93 18.52 10.31
CA LEU A 172 56.70 19.30 9.07
C LEU A 172 57.28 18.66 7.79
N ASN A 173 58.18 17.68 7.92
CA ASN A 173 58.83 17.01 6.79
C ASN A 173 58.15 15.68 6.38
N GLU A 174 57.05 15.31 7.05
CA GLU A 174 56.30 14.09 6.78
C GLU A 174 54.94 14.44 6.14
N TYR A 175 54.41 13.55 5.32
CA TYR A 175 53.09 13.72 4.71
C TYR A 175 52.09 12.73 5.31
N VAL A 176 50.86 13.18 5.58
CA VAL A 176 49.81 12.30 6.10
C VAL A 176 48.53 12.49 5.31
N ILE A 177 47.85 11.37 5.04
CA ILE A 177 46.52 11.29 4.45
C ILE A 177 45.66 10.42 5.37
N VAL A 178 44.48 10.91 5.72
CA VAL A 178 43.43 10.15 6.43
C VAL A 178 42.26 9.97 5.48
N VAL A 179 41.77 8.74 5.40
CA VAL A 179 40.74 8.34 4.44
C VAL A 179 39.57 7.68 5.18
N ASP A 180 38.34 7.99 4.75
CA ASP A 180 37.09 7.39 5.24
C ASP A 180 36.80 6.00 4.65
N GLU A 181 35.67 5.41 5.04
CA GLU A 181 35.18 4.11 4.58
C GLU A 181 34.89 4.04 3.07
N ASN A 182 34.63 5.18 2.44
CA ASN A 182 34.34 5.32 1.01
C ASN A 182 35.57 5.75 0.21
N ASN A 183 36.75 5.69 0.81
CA ASN A 183 38.00 6.17 0.24
C ASN A 183 38.05 7.69 -0.04
N ASN A 184 37.24 8.51 0.62
CA ASN A 184 37.35 9.96 0.56
C ASN A 184 38.39 10.47 1.56
N VAL A 185 39.15 11.47 1.15
CA VAL A 185 40.16 12.11 1.98
C VAL A 185 39.48 12.99 3.03
N LEU A 186 39.59 12.60 4.29
CA LEU A 186 39.13 13.40 5.44
C LEU A 186 40.13 14.49 5.80
N TYR A 187 41.43 14.20 5.71
CA TYR A 187 42.48 15.16 6.04
C TYR A 187 43.77 14.85 5.30
N ALA A 188 44.43 15.90 4.82
CA ALA A 188 45.80 15.83 4.31
C ALA A 188 46.60 17.02 4.84
N ASN A 189 47.86 16.81 5.20
CA ASN A 189 48.73 17.89 5.71
C ASN A 189 49.46 18.68 4.61
N PHE A 190 49.10 18.48 3.34
CA PHE A 190 49.69 19.14 2.18
C PHE A 190 48.62 19.67 1.23
N GLU A 191 49.00 20.64 0.40
CA GLU A 191 48.09 21.21 -0.62
C GLU A 191 47.76 20.18 -1.71
N LEU A 192 46.46 19.96 -1.91
CA LEU A 192 45.89 19.10 -2.94
C LEU A 192 45.57 19.95 -4.18
N LYS A 193 46.04 19.52 -5.36
CA LYS A 193 45.99 20.31 -6.61
C LYS A 193 44.58 20.55 -7.16
N ASN A 194 43.57 19.84 -6.68
CA ASN A 194 42.16 20.05 -7.04
C ASN A 194 41.38 20.35 -5.76
N THR A 195 41.00 21.61 -5.55
CA THR A 195 40.23 22.04 -4.36
C THR A 195 38.76 22.33 -4.71
N GLU A 196 38.33 22.05 -5.94
CA GLU A 196 36.99 22.44 -6.44
C GLU A 196 35.92 21.34 -6.28
N SER A 197 36.29 20.09 -5.94
CA SER A 197 35.34 19.02 -5.66
C SER A 197 35.07 18.89 -4.16
N LEU A 198 33.79 18.86 -3.78
CA LEU A 198 33.32 18.74 -2.39
C LEU A 198 33.76 17.44 -1.69
N GLN A 199 34.27 16.46 -2.45
CA GLN A 199 34.75 15.16 -1.98
C GLN A 199 35.97 14.79 -2.84
N LEU A 200 37.14 14.69 -2.22
CA LEU A 200 38.38 14.25 -2.87
C LEU A 200 38.55 12.76 -2.63
N HIS A 201 38.57 11.96 -3.68
CA HIS A 201 38.78 10.53 -3.55
C HIS A 201 40.28 10.23 -3.43
N LEU A 202 40.65 9.15 -2.75
CA LEU A 202 42.05 8.75 -2.55
C LEU A 202 42.81 8.60 -3.89
N LEU A 203 42.12 8.10 -4.92
CA LEU A 203 42.67 7.97 -6.28
C LEU A 203 42.92 9.31 -6.98
N ASP A 204 42.30 10.40 -6.55
CA ASP A 204 42.58 11.74 -7.09
C ASP A 204 43.89 12.31 -6.51
N VAL A 205 44.34 11.78 -5.37
CA VAL A 205 45.56 12.21 -4.66
C VAL A 205 46.75 11.30 -4.98
N ILE A 206 46.48 10.04 -5.30
CA ILE A 206 47.47 9.02 -5.65
C ILE A 206 47.54 8.90 -7.18
N ASP A 207 48.65 9.33 -7.79
CA ASP A 207 48.89 9.13 -9.21
C ASP A 207 48.97 7.63 -9.57
N VAL A 208 48.50 7.27 -10.78
CA VAL A 208 48.49 5.89 -11.32
C VAL A 208 49.88 5.22 -11.31
N GLU A 209 50.95 6.01 -11.26
CA GLU A 209 52.34 5.55 -11.17
C GLU A 209 52.71 4.96 -9.78
N GLN A 210 51.87 5.16 -8.75
CA GLN A 210 52.11 4.71 -7.37
C GLN A 210 51.49 3.33 -7.09
N GLN A 211 51.68 2.36 -7.99
CA GLN A 211 51.14 1.00 -7.86
C GLN A 211 51.52 0.31 -6.54
N ASN A 212 52.71 0.60 -6.01
CA ASN A 212 53.17 0.09 -4.72
C ASN A 212 52.34 0.62 -3.55
N LEU A 213 51.88 1.88 -3.58
CA LEU A 213 51.04 2.44 -2.53
C LEU A 213 49.66 1.78 -2.50
N LEU A 214 49.05 1.57 -3.67
CA LEU A 214 47.77 0.86 -3.77
C LEU A 214 47.87 -0.58 -3.25
N ARG A 215 48.99 -1.27 -3.53
CA ARG A 215 49.27 -2.60 -2.98
C ARG A 215 49.37 -2.58 -1.45
N LEU A 216 50.09 -1.62 -0.87
CA LEU A 216 50.24 -1.49 0.59
C LEU A 216 48.90 -1.18 1.27
N VAL A 217 48.09 -0.32 0.66
CA VAL A 217 46.72 -0.02 1.11
C VAL A 217 45.85 -1.28 1.06
N GLY A 218 45.87 -2.05 -0.04
CA GLY A 218 45.16 -3.32 -0.14
C GLY A 218 45.56 -4.33 0.93
N GLN A 219 46.86 -4.47 1.19
CA GLN A 219 47.36 -5.34 2.26
C GLN A 219 46.87 -4.89 3.65
N ALA A 220 46.72 -3.58 3.88
CA ALA A 220 46.26 -3.04 5.15
C ALA A 220 44.76 -3.26 5.34
N PHE A 221 43.98 -3.24 4.26
CA PHE A 221 42.57 -3.66 4.28
C PHE A 221 42.43 -5.15 4.63
N ASP A 222 43.31 -6.00 4.10
CA ASP A 222 43.29 -7.44 4.40
C ASP A 222 43.70 -7.75 5.85
N ASN A 223 44.48 -6.88 6.50
CA ASN A 223 44.99 -7.04 7.87
C ASN A 223 44.67 -5.80 8.75
N PRO A 224 43.41 -5.61 9.16
CA PRO A 224 42.99 -4.45 9.95
C PRO A 224 43.72 -4.42 11.30
N GLY A 225 44.22 -3.25 11.68
CA GLY A 225 44.93 -3.00 12.93
C GLY A 225 46.45 -3.20 12.86
N GLU A 226 46.98 -3.81 11.79
CA GLU A 226 48.42 -3.96 11.59
C GLU A 226 49.01 -2.77 10.82
N VAL A 227 50.23 -2.38 11.20
CA VAL A 227 50.98 -1.33 10.50
C VAL A 227 51.76 -1.99 9.37
N ILE A 228 51.43 -1.62 8.14
CA ILE A 228 52.12 -2.12 6.95
C ILE A 228 53.11 -1.07 6.47
N GLU A 229 54.38 -1.47 6.38
CA GLU A 229 55.48 -0.60 5.95
C GLU A 229 55.93 -0.95 4.53
N GLY A 230 56.28 0.07 3.76
CA GLY A 230 56.84 -0.11 2.42
C GLY A 230 57.50 1.15 1.88
N GLU A 231 57.92 1.10 0.62
CA GLU A 231 58.53 2.24 -0.08
C GLU A 231 57.64 2.65 -1.25
N THR A 232 57.45 3.95 -1.44
CA THR A 232 56.74 4.50 -2.60
C THR A 232 57.38 5.79 -3.08
N ILE A 233 57.12 6.13 -4.34
CA ILE A 233 57.49 7.42 -4.90
C ILE A 233 56.27 8.34 -4.73
N PHE A 234 56.39 9.39 -3.93
CA PHE A 234 55.34 10.38 -3.74
C PHE A 234 55.91 11.78 -4.03
N LYS A 235 55.21 12.57 -4.86
CA LYS A 235 55.68 13.88 -5.35
C LYS A 235 57.12 13.87 -5.90
N GLY A 236 57.51 12.79 -6.60
CA GLY A 236 58.84 12.64 -7.20
C GLY A 236 59.98 12.35 -6.21
N GLN A 237 59.68 12.07 -4.94
CA GLN A 237 60.66 11.67 -3.92
C GLN A 237 60.42 10.24 -3.47
N ASN A 238 61.49 9.48 -3.21
CA ASN A 238 61.39 8.14 -2.67
C ASN A 238 61.20 8.23 -1.14
N LEU A 239 60.00 7.88 -0.66
CA LEU A 239 59.59 7.97 0.73
C LEU A 239 59.21 6.60 1.26
N SER A 240 59.42 6.39 2.55
CA SER A 240 58.89 5.23 3.25
C SER A 240 57.44 5.53 3.67
N VAL A 241 56.58 4.52 3.60
CA VAL A 241 55.15 4.63 3.91
C VAL A 241 54.78 3.66 5.01
N LYS A 242 54.02 4.14 5.99
CA LYS A 242 53.26 3.33 6.94
C LYS A 242 51.78 3.48 6.63
N VAL A 243 51.11 2.38 6.37
CA VAL A 243 49.66 2.33 6.20
C VAL A 243 49.06 1.56 7.36
N VAL A 244 48.04 2.13 7.99
CA VAL A 244 47.25 1.46 9.03
C VAL A 244 45.79 1.59 8.67
N HIS A 245 45.11 0.46 8.54
CA HIS A 245 43.66 0.43 8.45
C HIS A 245 43.09 0.11 9.83
N VAL A 246 42.24 0.98 10.36
CA VAL A 246 41.58 0.80 11.67
C VAL A 246 40.10 0.64 11.43
N GLY A 247 39.56 -0.51 11.84
CA GLY A 247 38.14 -0.82 11.77
C GLY A 247 37.90 -2.24 11.24
N THR A 248 36.92 -2.93 11.81
CA THR A 248 36.50 -4.29 11.42
C THR A 248 35.07 -4.32 10.88
N THR A 249 34.36 -3.18 10.91
CA THR A 249 32.94 -3.05 10.56
C THR A 249 32.75 -1.90 9.58
N SER A 250 31.98 -2.12 8.51
CA SER A 250 31.86 -1.20 7.36
C SER A 250 31.43 0.24 7.67
N GLU A 251 30.95 0.53 8.88
CA GLU A 251 30.44 1.84 9.27
C GLU A 251 31.50 2.78 9.87
N MET A 252 32.62 2.26 10.41
CA MET A 252 33.67 3.09 11.03
C MET A 252 35.06 2.53 10.71
N ASN A 253 35.42 2.59 9.43
CA ASN A 253 36.73 2.20 8.96
C ASN A 253 37.53 3.44 8.56
N ARG A 254 38.77 3.55 9.03
CA ARG A 254 39.68 4.66 8.72
C ARG A 254 41.01 4.12 8.25
N THR A 255 41.51 4.65 7.13
CA THR A 255 42.85 4.33 6.65
C THR A 255 43.75 5.54 6.87
N LEU A 256 44.80 5.36 7.65
CA LEU A 256 45.86 6.34 7.86
C LEU A 256 47.06 5.96 7.00
N ILE A 257 47.52 6.90 6.18
CA ILE A 257 48.71 6.75 5.33
C ILE A 257 49.71 7.83 5.75
N LEU A 258 50.86 7.41 6.27
CA LEU A 258 51.95 8.28 6.68
C LEU A 258 53.15 8.06 5.76
N PHE A 259 53.66 9.14 5.17
CA PHE A 259 54.89 9.18 4.39
C PHE A 259 55.99 9.86 5.20
N TYR A 260 57.12 9.20 5.35
CA TYR A 260 58.28 9.72 6.08
C TYR A 260 59.55 9.56 5.25
N PRO A 261 60.55 10.46 5.43
CA PRO A 261 61.80 10.36 4.69
C PRO A 261 62.54 9.07 5.05
N LYS A 262 63.09 8.41 4.04
CA LYS A 262 63.92 7.22 4.22
C LYS A 262 65.11 7.60 5.10
N LYS A 263 65.24 6.98 6.27
CA LYS A 263 66.44 7.13 7.11
C LYS A 263 67.60 6.50 6.35
N VAL A 264 68.46 7.35 5.78
CA VAL A 264 69.77 6.92 5.28
C VAL A 264 70.61 6.65 6.52
N TYR A 265 70.75 5.37 6.88
CA TYR A 265 71.74 4.90 7.84
C TYR A 265 73.08 4.72 7.14
#